data_AF-A0A411YI66-F1
#
_entry.id   AF-A0A411YI66-F1
#
_cell.length_a   1.000
_cell.length_b   1.000
_cell.length_c   1.000
_cell.angle_alpha   90.00
_cell.angle_beta   90.00
_cell.angle_gamma   90.00
#
_symmetry.space_group_name_H-M   'P 1'
#
loop_
_entity.id
_entity.type
_entity.pdbx_description
1 polymer ?
#
loop_
_entity_poly.entity_id
_entity_poly.type
_entity_poly.pdbx_seq_one_letter_code
_entity_poly.pdbx_strand_id
1 'polypeptide(L)'
;MISDQQVEAQRVADRWLVDADSLERLAAAPRASGRPWSPQVAWACLRWLDGEQRAVAALAAVDRSRLRRRLQAPVRLEALAPRLVRRARPLRLHGHPSVLRDVEHAGCATGLSAAAALKVGLAVREGEQADVYVPEGTVDGLVAALALRPVEASGGANVTLRRVPDAAWQLEGRTVAPVAAAALDLAEHADTRSHAAARELAARVESRDA
;
A
#
# COMPACT_ATOMS: atom_id res chain seq x y z
N MET A 1 -1.80 18.71 -8.70
CA MET A 1 -2.93 18.53 -7.75
C MET A 1 -3.83 17.34 -8.11
N ILE A 2 -4.69 17.36 -9.15
CA ILE A 2 -5.35 16.11 -9.64
C ILE A 2 -4.33 15.21 -10.36
N SER A 3 -3.34 15.81 -11.03
CA SER A 3 -2.29 15.09 -11.79
C SER A 3 -1.30 14.29 -10.93
N ASP A 4 -1.26 14.50 -9.61
CA ASP A 4 -0.26 13.86 -8.73
C ASP A 4 -0.77 12.61 -7.99
N GLN A 5 -2.00 12.17 -8.28
CA GLN A 5 -2.65 10.99 -7.66
C GLN A 5 -2.78 11.09 -6.13
N GLN A 6 -2.76 12.29 -5.55
CA GLN A 6 -2.86 12.48 -4.10
C GLN A 6 -4.31 12.61 -3.60
N VAL A 7 -5.27 12.75 -4.52
CA VAL A 7 -6.68 12.93 -4.21
C VAL A 7 -7.47 12.05 -5.17
N GLU A 8 -8.40 11.26 -4.64
CA GLU A 8 -9.31 10.45 -5.44
C GLU A 8 -10.40 11.38 -5.98
N ALA A 9 -10.40 11.57 -7.31
CA ALA A 9 -11.33 12.46 -7.98
C ALA A 9 -11.89 11.81 -9.24
N GLN A 10 -13.19 11.98 -9.47
CA GLN A 10 -13.88 11.53 -10.66
C GLN A 10 -14.57 12.69 -11.36
N ARG A 11 -14.65 12.62 -12.69
CA ARG A 11 -15.38 13.61 -13.48
C ARG A 11 -16.80 13.12 -13.73
N VAL A 12 -17.79 13.86 -13.20
CA VAL A 12 -19.21 13.63 -13.47
C VAL A 12 -19.74 14.83 -14.22
N ALA A 13 -20.16 14.60 -15.48
CA ALA A 13 -20.48 15.64 -16.44
C ALA A 13 -19.33 16.65 -16.61
N ASP A 14 -19.57 17.93 -16.29
CA ASP A 14 -18.63 19.05 -16.34
C ASP A 14 -17.96 19.35 -14.99
N ARG A 15 -18.18 18.51 -13.97
CA ARG A 15 -17.71 18.73 -12.59
C ARG A 15 -16.76 17.63 -12.12
N TRP A 16 -15.82 18.01 -11.25
CA TRP A 16 -14.97 17.07 -10.52
C TRP A 16 -15.58 16.81 -9.14
N LEU A 17 -15.91 15.56 -8.85
CA LEU A 17 -16.23 15.10 -7.51
C LEU A 17 -14.95 14.58 -6.88
N VAL A 18 -14.68 15.02 -5.66
CA VAL A 18 -13.50 14.67 -4.88
C VAL A 18 -13.96 13.88 -3.65
N ASP A 19 -13.36 12.71 -3.40
CA ASP A 19 -13.65 11.91 -2.21
C ASP A 19 -13.21 12.67 -0.96
N ALA A 20 -14.16 12.93 -0.05
CA ALA A 20 -13.93 13.73 1.15
C ALA A 20 -12.88 13.08 2.07
N ASP A 21 -12.93 11.76 2.23
CA ASP A 21 -11.95 11.03 3.04
C ASP A 21 -10.54 11.16 2.45
N SER A 22 -10.40 11.16 1.11
CA SER A 22 -9.11 11.40 0.42
C SER A 22 -8.58 12.80 0.66
N LEU A 23 -9.47 13.79 0.75
CA LEU A 23 -9.13 15.16 1.06
C LEU A 23 -8.70 15.31 2.52
N GLU A 24 -9.40 14.68 3.45
CA GLU A 24 -9.03 14.65 4.87
C GLU A 24 -7.69 13.95 5.09
N ARG A 25 -7.46 12.80 4.43
CA ARG A 25 -6.15 12.13 4.42
C ARG A 25 -5.04 13.05 3.89
N LEU A 26 -5.30 13.78 2.81
CA LEU A 26 -4.33 14.72 2.26
C LEU A 26 -4.08 15.92 3.19
N ALA A 27 -5.12 16.44 3.84
CA ALA A 27 -5.03 17.56 4.77
C ALA A 27 -4.28 17.18 6.06
N ALA A 28 -4.44 15.94 6.53
CA ALA A 28 -3.73 15.39 7.68
C ALA A 28 -2.28 14.99 7.36
N ALA A 29 -1.95 14.77 6.08
CA ALA A 29 -0.60 14.38 5.68
C ALA A 29 0.40 15.55 5.82
N PRO A 30 1.59 15.33 6.41
CA PRO A 30 2.67 16.31 6.39
C PRO A 30 2.99 16.74 4.95
N ARG A 31 3.30 18.04 4.74
CA ARG A 31 3.71 18.54 3.42
C ARG A 31 4.84 17.67 2.86
N ALA A 32 4.52 16.92 1.80
CA ALA A 32 5.41 15.96 1.18
C ALA A 32 6.74 16.59 0.78
N SER A 33 7.84 16.20 1.43
CA SER A 33 9.17 16.68 1.04
C SER A 33 9.73 15.88 -0.15
N GLY A 34 9.47 16.41 -1.34
CA GLY A 34 10.10 16.04 -2.60
C GLY A 34 9.35 15.00 -3.44
N ARG A 35 9.84 14.81 -4.67
CA ARG A 35 9.18 14.02 -5.72
C ARG A 35 8.96 12.55 -5.30
N PRO A 36 7.77 11.98 -5.54
CA PRO A 36 7.53 10.54 -5.42
C PRO A 36 8.55 9.71 -6.20
N TRP A 37 8.95 8.58 -5.64
CA TRP A 37 9.80 7.62 -6.34
C TRP A 37 9.03 6.85 -7.40
N SER A 38 9.76 6.24 -8.34
CA SER A 38 9.16 5.25 -9.24
C SER A 38 8.72 4.02 -8.42
N PRO A 39 7.72 3.27 -8.89
CA PRO A 39 7.27 2.05 -8.21
C PRO A 39 8.42 1.07 -7.93
N GLN A 40 9.35 0.87 -8.86
CA GLN A 40 10.52 0.01 -8.68
C GLN A 40 11.41 0.45 -7.51
N VAL A 41 11.72 1.75 -7.41
CA VAL A 41 12.54 2.30 -6.33
C VAL A 41 11.78 2.24 -5.00
N ALA A 42 10.46 2.48 -5.01
CA ALA A 42 9.62 2.38 -3.82
C ALA A 42 9.64 0.95 -3.25
N TRP A 43 9.42 -0.08 -4.08
CA TRP A 43 9.47 -1.48 -3.65
C TRP A 43 10.86 -1.91 -3.20
N ALA A 44 11.90 -1.51 -3.91
CA ALA A 44 13.26 -1.81 -3.50
C ALA A 44 13.62 -1.16 -2.15
N CYS A 45 13.11 0.04 -1.86
CA CYS A 45 13.24 0.67 -0.55
C CYS A 45 12.49 -0.12 0.52
N LEU A 46 11.21 -0.45 0.31
CA LEU A 46 10.39 -1.19 1.27
C LEU A 46 11.02 -2.52 1.65
N ARG A 47 11.54 -3.25 0.67
CA ARG A 47 12.26 -4.51 0.89
C ARG A 47 13.60 -4.31 1.59
N TRP A 48 14.33 -3.24 1.27
CA TRP A 48 15.57 -2.91 1.99
C TRP A 48 15.31 -2.69 3.48
N LEU A 49 14.30 -1.89 3.82
CA LEU A 49 13.91 -1.60 5.22
C LEU A 49 13.49 -2.88 5.97
N ASP A 50 13.01 -3.88 5.23
CA ASP A 50 12.68 -5.20 5.75
C ASP A 50 13.89 -6.15 5.86
N GLY A 51 15.11 -5.67 5.59
CA GLY A 51 16.35 -6.44 5.67
C GLY A 51 16.74 -7.17 4.38
N GLU A 52 16.08 -6.89 3.25
CA GLU A 52 16.33 -7.56 1.97
C GLU A 52 17.11 -6.68 1.00
N GLN A 53 18.33 -6.29 1.36
CA GLN A 53 19.11 -5.33 0.59
C GLN A 53 19.45 -5.82 -0.84
N ARG A 54 19.34 -7.13 -1.12
CA ARG A 54 19.46 -7.67 -2.49
C ARG A 54 18.38 -7.13 -3.44
N ALA A 55 17.25 -6.66 -2.94
CA ALA A 55 16.18 -6.09 -3.77
C ALA A 55 16.63 -4.90 -4.63
N VAL A 56 17.65 -4.14 -4.21
CA VAL A 56 18.15 -3.00 -5.01
C VAL A 56 19.04 -3.40 -6.18
N ALA A 57 19.40 -4.69 -6.30
CA ALA A 57 20.24 -5.16 -7.40
C ALA A 57 19.55 -5.02 -8.76
N ALA A 58 18.22 -5.08 -8.80
CA ALA A 58 17.43 -4.89 -10.02
C ALA A 58 17.32 -3.41 -10.46
N LEU A 59 17.69 -2.45 -9.60
CA LEU A 59 17.62 -1.02 -9.94
C LEU A 59 18.78 -0.59 -10.84
N ALA A 60 18.54 0.44 -11.65
CA ALA A 60 19.59 1.18 -12.34
C ALA A 60 20.64 1.72 -11.36
N ALA A 61 21.91 1.79 -11.80
CA ALA A 61 23.04 2.13 -10.93
C ALA A 61 22.87 3.48 -10.20
N VAL A 62 22.32 4.49 -10.89
CA VAL A 62 22.04 5.82 -10.32
C VAL A 62 20.99 5.74 -9.22
N ASP A 63 19.88 5.03 -9.44
CA ASP A 63 18.81 4.89 -8.46
C ASP A 63 19.28 4.08 -7.26
N ARG A 64 20.05 3.01 -7.50
CA ARG A 64 20.69 2.23 -6.44
C ARG A 64 21.60 3.10 -5.56
N SER A 65 22.47 3.90 -6.17
CA SER A 65 23.37 4.80 -5.43
C SER A 65 22.60 5.84 -4.60
N ARG A 66 21.58 6.47 -5.19
CA ARG A 66 20.73 7.46 -4.52
C ARG A 66 19.96 6.85 -3.35
N LEU A 67 19.36 5.68 -3.55
CA LEU A 67 18.62 4.96 -2.52
C LEU A 67 19.55 4.58 -1.36
N ARG A 68 20.71 3.98 -1.66
CA ARG A 68 21.72 3.64 -0.65
C ARG A 68 22.15 4.84 0.17
N ARG A 69 22.51 5.95 -0.49
CA ARG A 69 22.88 7.20 0.19
C ARG A 69 21.76 7.72 1.11
N ARG A 70 20.50 7.60 0.68
CA ARG A 70 19.34 8.02 1.46
C ARG A 70 19.15 7.18 2.72
N LEU A 71 19.40 5.88 2.62
CA LEU A 71 19.24 4.89 3.68
C LEU A 71 20.52 4.64 4.48
N GLN A 72 21.56 5.47 4.33
CA GLN A 72 22.81 5.36 5.10
C GLN A 72 22.67 5.78 6.56
N ALA A 73 21.62 6.55 6.88
CA ALA A 73 21.30 6.95 8.24
C ALA A 73 19.91 6.39 8.61
N PRO A 74 19.67 6.11 9.90
CA PRO A 74 18.34 5.71 10.36
C PRO A 74 17.29 6.70 9.87
N VAL A 75 16.26 6.18 9.23
CA VAL A 75 15.18 6.99 8.64
C VAL A 75 13.85 6.53 9.20
N ARG A 76 13.02 7.52 9.59
CA ARG A 76 11.64 7.24 10.01
C ARG A 76 10.80 6.81 8.81
N LEU A 77 9.98 5.78 8.96
CA LEU A 77 9.15 5.30 7.85
C LEU A 77 8.17 6.38 7.38
N GLU A 78 7.62 7.17 8.30
CA GLU A 78 6.70 8.27 8.01
C GLU A 78 7.39 9.36 7.17
N ALA A 79 8.69 9.58 7.36
CA ALA A 79 9.46 10.55 6.57
C ALA A 79 9.67 10.09 5.11
N LEU A 80 9.54 8.78 4.85
CA LEU A 80 9.61 8.21 3.52
C LEU A 80 8.23 8.09 2.85
N ALA A 81 7.13 8.07 3.62
CA ALA A 81 5.78 7.84 3.12
C ALA A 81 5.42 8.68 1.87
N PRO A 82 5.71 10.00 1.80
CA PRO A 82 5.36 10.79 0.60
C PRO A 82 6.11 10.36 -0.67
N ARG A 83 7.29 9.73 -0.51
CA ARG A 83 8.07 9.21 -1.64
C ARG A 83 7.61 7.83 -2.08
N LEU A 84 6.95 7.10 -1.18
CA LEU A 84 6.47 5.74 -1.37
C LEU A 84 4.99 5.70 -1.80
N VAL A 85 4.34 6.85 -2.01
CA VAL A 85 2.94 6.94 -2.45
C VAL A 85 2.68 6.23 -3.78
N ARG A 86 3.69 6.09 -4.65
CA ARG A 86 3.59 5.38 -5.94
C ARG A 86 3.91 3.88 -5.85
N ARG A 87 4.01 3.29 -4.66
CA ARG A 87 4.24 1.84 -4.49
C ARG A 87 3.12 1.01 -5.12
N ALA A 88 1.88 1.50 -5.04
CA ALA A 88 0.72 0.90 -5.68
C ALA A 88 -0.38 1.94 -5.89
N ARG A 89 -1.39 1.56 -6.67
CA ARG A 89 -2.63 2.31 -6.87
C ARG A 89 -3.79 1.53 -6.28
N PRO A 90 -4.44 2.00 -5.20
CA PRO A 90 -5.59 1.30 -4.66
C PRO A 90 -6.73 1.25 -5.68
N LEU A 91 -7.47 0.15 -5.65
CA LEU A 91 -8.75 -0.03 -6.32
C LEU A 91 -9.70 -0.63 -5.29
N ARG A 92 -10.71 0.16 -4.92
CA ARG A 92 -11.70 -0.19 -3.90
C ARG A 92 -12.86 -0.91 -4.56
N LEU A 93 -13.16 -2.10 -4.05
CA LEU A 93 -14.16 -3.00 -4.60
C LEU A 93 -15.02 -3.56 -3.46
N HIS A 94 -16.18 -4.09 -3.84
CA HIS A 94 -17.03 -4.90 -3.01
C HIS A 94 -17.07 -6.32 -3.57
N GLY A 95 -16.78 -7.30 -2.71
CA GLY A 95 -16.95 -8.72 -2.96
C GLY A 95 -17.90 -9.35 -1.95
N HIS A 96 -18.55 -10.45 -2.31
CA HIS A 96 -19.30 -11.24 -1.33
C HIS A 96 -18.35 -11.81 -0.25
N PRO A 97 -18.73 -11.90 1.04
CA PRO A 97 -17.82 -12.40 2.09
C PRO A 97 -17.18 -13.76 1.78
N SER A 98 -17.87 -14.63 1.04
CA SER A 98 -17.34 -15.95 0.66
C SER A 98 -16.15 -15.91 -0.30
N VAL A 99 -15.93 -14.81 -1.04
CA VAL A 99 -14.81 -14.69 -2.00
C VAL A 99 -13.60 -13.97 -1.41
N LEU A 100 -13.69 -13.40 -0.20
CA LEU A 100 -12.62 -12.58 0.35
C LEU A 100 -11.34 -13.39 0.62
N ARG A 101 -11.48 -14.64 1.05
CA ARG A 101 -10.34 -15.55 1.18
C ARG A 101 -9.66 -15.83 -0.16
N ASP A 102 -10.42 -15.93 -1.25
CA ASP A 102 -9.86 -16.14 -2.59
C ASP A 102 -9.15 -14.88 -3.10
N VAL A 103 -9.66 -13.68 -2.76
CA VAL A 103 -8.96 -12.41 -3.00
C VAL A 103 -7.61 -12.39 -2.25
N GLU A 104 -7.60 -12.78 -0.98
CA GLU A 104 -6.38 -12.84 -0.17
C GLU A 104 -5.33 -13.80 -0.75
N HIS A 105 -5.76 -14.97 -1.24
CA HIS A 105 -4.87 -15.94 -1.87
C HIS A 105 -4.39 -15.53 -3.27
N ALA A 106 -5.14 -14.68 -3.98
CA ALA A 106 -4.77 -14.23 -5.31
C ALA A 106 -3.65 -13.16 -5.30
N GLY A 107 -3.32 -12.61 -4.13
CA GLY A 107 -2.35 -11.54 -3.98
C GLY A 107 -1.45 -11.70 -2.76
N CYS A 108 -0.79 -10.61 -2.40
CA CYS A 108 0.08 -10.52 -1.24
C CYS A 108 -0.62 -9.69 -0.16
N ALA A 109 -1.02 -10.31 0.94
CA ALA A 109 -1.78 -9.67 2.02
C ALA A 109 -1.01 -8.50 2.64
N THR A 110 -1.70 -7.39 2.87
CA THR A 110 -1.15 -6.18 3.50
C THR A 110 -2.19 -5.54 4.42
N GLY A 111 -1.86 -4.39 5.01
CA GLY A 111 -2.80 -3.61 5.81
C GLY A 111 -3.47 -4.46 6.89
N LEU A 112 -4.80 -4.41 6.94
CA LEU A 112 -5.62 -5.18 7.88
C LEU A 112 -5.58 -6.69 7.60
N SER A 113 -5.48 -7.13 6.35
CA SER A 113 -5.33 -8.56 5.99
C SER A 113 -3.98 -9.16 6.45
N ALA A 114 -2.93 -8.35 6.57
CA ALA A 114 -1.64 -8.81 7.07
C ALA A 114 -1.53 -8.80 8.61
N ALA A 115 -2.46 -8.16 9.32
CA ALA A 115 -2.31 -7.88 10.76
C ALA A 115 -2.09 -9.14 11.60
N ALA A 116 -2.84 -10.21 11.32
CA ALA A 116 -2.71 -11.49 12.02
C ALA A 116 -1.34 -12.14 11.77
N ALA A 117 -0.91 -12.22 10.50
CA ALA A 117 0.38 -12.82 10.13
C ALA A 117 1.58 -12.01 10.67
N LEU A 118 1.43 -10.69 10.74
CA LEU A 118 2.43 -9.78 11.30
C LEU A 118 2.36 -9.65 12.84
N LYS A 119 1.45 -10.38 13.50
CA LYS A 119 1.27 -10.39 14.96
C LYS A 119 1.12 -8.97 15.51
N VAL A 120 0.23 -8.19 14.92
CA VAL A 120 -0.14 -6.85 15.40
C VAL A 120 -1.45 -6.97 16.17
N GLY A 121 -1.59 -6.23 17.27
CA GLY A 121 -2.73 -6.32 18.21
C GLY A 121 -4.07 -5.81 17.67
N LEU A 122 -4.41 -6.11 16.41
CA LEU A 122 -5.67 -5.78 15.77
C LEU A 122 -6.57 -7.00 15.73
N ALA A 123 -7.73 -6.90 16.36
CA ALA A 123 -8.82 -7.86 16.17
C ALA A 123 -9.50 -7.57 14.83
N VAL A 124 -8.94 -8.10 13.74
CA VAL A 124 -9.60 -8.14 12.43
C VAL A 124 -10.34 -9.47 12.34
N ARG A 125 -11.63 -9.43 12.05
CA ARG A 125 -12.39 -10.67 11.83
C ARG A 125 -12.05 -11.18 10.44
N GLU A 126 -11.59 -12.43 10.38
CA GLU A 126 -11.29 -13.12 9.13
C GLU A 126 -12.54 -13.10 8.22
N GLY A 127 -12.35 -12.80 6.94
CA GLY A 127 -13.45 -12.78 5.97
C GLY A 127 -14.41 -11.58 6.09
N GLU A 128 -14.01 -10.48 6.74
CA GLU A 128 -14.76 -9.21 6.68
C GLU A 128 -14.20 -8.23 5.63
N GLN A 129 -12.90 -8.31 5.35
CA GLN A 129 -12.23 -7.46 4.38
C GLN A 129 -11.01 -8.15 3.77
N ALA A 130 -10.59 -7.70 2.59
CA ALA A 130 -9.35 -8.10 1.96
C ALA A 130 -8.55 -6.87 1.51
N ASP A 131 -7.29 -6.75 1.94
CA ASP A 131 -6.34 -5.74 1.47
C ASP A 131 -5.09 -6.45 0.95
N VAL A 132 -4.89 -6.41 -0.38
CA VAL A 132 -3.84 -7.18 -1.06
C VAL A 132 -3.12 -6.37 -2.11
N TYR A 133 -1.82 -6.58 -2.24
CA TYR A 133 -1.08 -6.20 -3.43
C TYR A 133 -1.28 -7.24 -4.53
N VAL A 134 -1.49 -6.76 -5.75
CA VAL A 134 -1.62 -7.61 -6.96
C VAL A 134 -0.86 -6.96 -8.13
N PRO A 135 -0.32 -7.76 -9.07
CA PRO A 135 0.15 -7.24 -10.35
C PRO A 135 -0.98 -6.52 -11.09
N GLU A 136 -0.69 -5.40 -11.73
CA GLU A 136 -1.68 -4.60 -12.46
C GLU A 136 -2.32 -5.41 -13.60
N GLY A 137 -1.55 -6.27 -14.27
CA GLY A 137 -2.03 -7.12 -15.35
C GLY A 137 -3.00 -8.24 -14.93
N THR A 138 -3.13 -8.56 -13.64
CA THR A 138 -4.05 -9.61 -13.16
C THR A 138 -5.39 -9.08 -12.66
N VAL A 139 -5.53 -7.76 -12.55
CA VAL A 139 -6.68 -7.11 -11.89
C VAL A 139 -7.99 -7.45 -12.58
N ASP A 140 -8.09 -7.26 -13.90
CA ASP A 140 -9.33 -7.46 -14.63
C ASP A 140 -9.80 -8.93 -14.57
N GLY A 141 -8.84 -9.86 -14.65
CA GLY A 141 -9.12 -11.29 -14.48
C GLY A 141 -9.65 -11.62 -13.09
N LEU A 142 -9.05 -11.06 -12.04
CA LEU A 142 -9.50 -11.27 -10.65
C LEU A 142 -10.88 -10.68 -10.40
N VAL A 143 -11.12 -9.46 -10.89
CA VAL A 143 -12.42 -8.76 -10.79
C VAL A 143 -13.52 -9.59 -11.45
N ALA A 144 -13.27 -10.10 -12.66
CA ALA A 144 -14.22 -10.93 -13.38
C ALA A 144 -14.44 -12.28 -12.68
N ALA A 145 -13.37 -12.98 -12.31
CA ALA A 145 -13.44 -14.33 -11.75
C ALA A 145 -14.15 -14.38 -10.39
N LEU A 146 -13.98 -13.34 -9.56
CA LEU A 146 -14.57 -13.28 -8.21
C LEU A 146 -15.81 -12.37 -8.14
N ALA A 147 -16.31 -11.91 -9.30
CA ALA A 147 -17.48 -11.03 -9.41
C ALA A 147 -17.38 -9.77 -8.52
N LEU A 148 -16.17 -9.19 -8.41
CA LEU A 148 -15.91 -7.99 -7.62
C LEU A 148 -16.53 -6.76 -8.31
N ARG A 149 -17.06 -5.83 -7.52
CA ARG A 149 -17.75 -4.64 -8.04
C ARG A 149 -17.05 -3.37 -7.58
N PRO A 150 -16.76 -2.41 -8.47
CA PRO A 150 -16.32 -1.08 -8.06
C PRO A 150 -17.29 -0.43 -7.09
N VAL A 151 -16.76 0.29 -6.11
CA VAL A 151 -17.57 1.06 -5.16
C VAL A 151 -17.32 2.54 -5.39
N GLU A 152 -18.39 3.32 -5.54
CA GLU A 152 -18.31 4.75 -5.82
C GLU A 152 -18.06 5.60 -4.57
N ALA A 153 -18.28 5.05 -3.38
CA ALA A 153 -18.09 5.72 -2.09
C ALA A 153 -17.34 4.83 -1.08
N SER A 154 -16.50 5.45 -0.25
CA SER A 154 -15.59 4.79 0.69
C SER A 154 -16.27 3.82 1.68
N GLY A 155 -17.55 4.00 2.01
CA GLY A 155 -18.27 3.18 3.00
C GLY A 155 -18.76 1.79 2.54
N GLY A 156 -18.62 1.44 1.26
CA GLY A 156 -19.11 0.15 0.73
C GLY A 156 -18.02 -0.83 0.32
N ALA A 157 -16.75 -0.46 0.42
CA ALA A 157 -15.64 -1.31 -0.01
C ALA A 157 -15.20 -2.26 1.11
N ASN A 158 -15.15 -3.56 0.80
CA ASN A 158 -14.54 -4.58 1.65
C ASN A 158 -13.35 -5.26 0.97
N VAL A 159 -12.98 -4.83 -0.23
CA VAL A 159 -11.80 -5.29 -0.95
C VAL A 159 -10.98 -4.08 -1.40
N THR A 160 -9.69 -4.08 -1.09
CA THR A 160 -8.71 -3.15 -1.63
C THR A 160 -7.67 -3.93 -2.42
N LEU A 161 -7.70 -3.78 -3.75
CA LEU A 161 -6.63 -4.27 -4.61
C LEU A 161 -5.60 -3.16 -4.81
N ARG A 162 -4.44 -3.29 -4.19
CA ARG A 162 -3.31 -2.38 -4.36
C ARG A 162 -2.53 -2.79 -5.59
N ARG A 163 -2.85 -2.16 -6.72
CA ARG A 163 -2.29 -2.48 -8.04
C ARG A 163 -0.85 -2.02 -8.14
N VAL A 164 0.05 -2.96 -8.37
CA VAL A 164 1.47 -2.70 -8.59
C VAL A 164 1.76 -2.90 -10.09
N PRO A 165 2.36 -1.91 -10.79
CA PRO A 165 2.74 -2.11 -12.18
C PRO A 165 3.59 -3.37 -12.33
N ASP A 166 3.33 -4.18 -13.36
CA ASP A 166 3.96 -5.51 -13.50
C ASP A 166 5.49 -5.44 -13.50
N ALA A 167 6.07 -4.42 -14.15
CA ALA A 167 7.52 -4.17 -14.18
C ALA A 167 8.13 -3.79 -12.81
N ALA A 168 7.30 -3.53 -11.80
CA ALA A 168 7.68 -3.22 -10.43
C ALA A 168 7.20 -4.27 -9.42
N TRP A 169 6.54 -5.34 -9.89
CA TRP A 169 6.19 -6.47 -9.05
C TRP A 169 7.47 -7.12 -8.51
N GLN A 170 7.53 -7.27 -7.17
CA GLN A 170 8.69 -7.81 -6.44
C GLN A 170 8.25 -8.71 -5.28
N LEU A 171 7.00 -9.18 -5.33
CA LEU A 171 6.33 -9.94 -4.28
C LEU A 171 6.05 -11.39 -4.73
N GLU A 172 6.73 -11.86 -5.77
CA GLU A 172 6.59 -13.23 -6.27
C GLU A 172 6.83 -14.25 -5.15
N GLY A 173 5.87 -15.17 -5.00
CA GLY A 173 5.92 -16.21 -3.97
C GLY A 173 5.66 -15.73 -2.54
N ARG A 174 5.31 -14.45 -2.32
CA ARG A 174 4.95 -13.93 -0.99
C ARG A 174 3.46 -13.98 -0.76
N THR A 175 3.08 -14.47 0.42
CA THR A 175 1.71 -14.39 0.93
C THR A 175 1.45 -13.13 1.76
N VAL A 176 2.49 -12.54 2.34
CA VAL A 176 2.41 -11.34 3.19
C VAL A 176 3.41 -10.29 2.72
N ALA A 177 2.96 -9.04 2.62
CA ALA A 177 3.76 -7.91 2.19
C ALA A 177 4.89 -7.61 3.20
N PRO A 178 5.96 -6.93 2.77
CA PRO A 178 6.96 -6.37 3.67
C PRO A 178 6.32 -5.57 4.81
N VAL A 179 6.87 -5.65 6.01
CA VAL A 179 6.41 -4.96 7.22
C VAL A 179 6.33 -3.46 6.99
N ALA A 180 7.33 -2.87 6.33
CA ALA A 180 7.31 -1.46 5.97
C ALA A 180 6.14 -1.09 5.04
N ALA A 181 5.75 -1.97 4.12
CA ALA A 181 4.61 -1.72 3.23
C ALA A 181 3.28 -1.82 4.00
N ALA A 182 3.13 -2.88 4.81
CA ALA A 182 1.94 -3.08 5.64
C ALA A 182 1.73 -1.97 6.66
N ALA A 183 2.81 -1.43 7.25
CA ALA A 183 2.74 -0.27 8.14
C ALA A 183 2.18 0.98 7.44
N LEU A 184 2.65 1.27 6.22
CA LEU A 184 2.14 2.40 5.42
C LEU A 184 0.68 2.19 5.02
N ASP A 185 0.28 0.97 4.68
CA ASP A 185 -1.09 0.64 4.30
C ASP A 185 -2.05 0.75 5.49
N LEU A 186 -1.64 0.31 6.68
CA LEU A 186 -2.40 0.53 7.92
C LEU A 186 -2.54 2.03 8.25
N ALA A 187 -1.51 2.83 7.99
CA ALA A 187 -1.54 4.27 8.23
C ALA A 187 -2.52 5.04 7.32
N GLU A 188 -2.99 4.44 6.23
CA GLU A 188 -3.99 5.03 5.32
C GLU A 188 -5.44 4.83 5.81
N HIS A 189 -5.66 3.94 6.78
CA HIS A 189 -6.98 3.71 7.38
C HIS A 189 -7.31 4.82 8.39
N ALA A 190 -8.56 5.26 8.43
CA ALA A 190 -8.98 6.42 9.22
C ALA A 190 -9.15 6.13 10.73
N ASP A 191 -9.20 4.86 11.14
CA ASP A 191 -9.48 4.51 12.53
C ASP A 191 -8.23 4.51 13.42
N THR A 192 -8.41 4.90 14.69
CA THR A 192 -7.33 5.01 15.67
C THR A 192 -6.58 3.71 15.90
N ARG A 193 -7.23 2.54 15.74
CA ARG A 193 -6.58 1.24 16.00
C ARG A 193 -5.61 0.92 14.86
N SER A 194 -6.02 1.13 13.62
CA SER A 194 -5.15 0.97 12.45
C SER A 194 -3.94 1.91 12.53
N HIS A 195 -4.12 3.16 12.96
CA HIS A 195 -2.99 4.07 13.18
C HIS A 195 -2.04 3.61 14.30
N ALA A 196 -2.56 3.08 15.42
CA ALA A 196 -1.72 2.54 16.48
C ALA A 196 -0.90 1.32 16.00
N ALA A 197 -1.55 0.43 15.26
CA ALA A 197 -0.94 -0.74 14.62
C ALA A 197 0.13 -0.36 13.59
N ALA A 198 -0.14 0.66 12.76
CA ALA A 198 0.82 1.21 11.81
C ALA A 198 2.09 1.69 12.51
N ARG A 199 1.95 2.43 13.61
CA ARG A 199 3.08 2.92 14.42
C ARG A 199 3.87 1.79 15.07
N GLU A 200 3.19 0.75 15.54
CA GLU A 200 3.85 -0.44 16.09
C GLU A 200 4.73 -1.11 15.02
N LEU A 201 4.19 -1.32 13.82
CA LEU A 201 4.96 -1.91 12.71
C LEU A 201 6.10 -1.00 12.25
N ALA A 202 5.88 0.31 12.13
CA ALA A 202 6.90 1.28 11.77
C ALA A 202 8.09 1.23 12.75
N ALA A 203 7.82 1.17 14.06
CA ALA A 203 8.86 1.04 15.09
C ALA A 203 9.67 -0.26 14.93
N ARG A 204 9.03 -1.38 14.54
CA ARG A 204 9.75 -2.64 14.27
C ARG A 204 10.71 -2.49 13.09
N VAL A 205 10.29 -1.83 12.01
CA VAL A 205 11.15 -1.57 10.84
C VAL A 205 12.33 -0.69 11.23
N GLU A 206 12.07 0.41 11.92
CA GLU A 206 13.10 1.37 12.34
C GLU A 206 14.12 0.76 13.32
N SER A 207 13.70 -0.20 14.14
CA SER A 207 14.61 -0.93 15.04
C SER A 207 15.54 -1.93 14.33
N ARG A 208 15.24 -2.34 13.10
CA ARG A 208 16.07 -3.25 12.30
C ARG A 208 17.18 -2.54 11.54
N ASP A 209 16.97 -1.26 11.22
CA ASP A 209 17.93 -0.41 10.53
C ASP A 209 18.86 0.36 11.49
N ALA A 210 18.66 0.24 12.81
CA ALA A 210 19.49 0.82 13.88
C ALA A 210 20.65 -0.12 14.27
#